data_AF-A0A101KSR5-F1
#
_entry.id   AF-A0A101KSR5-F1
#
_cell.length_a   1.000
_cell.length_b   1.000
_cell.length_c   1.000
_cell.angle_alpha   90.00
_cell.angle_beta   90.00
_cell.angle_gamma   90.00
#
_symmetry.space_group_name_H-M   'P 1'
#
loop_
_entity.id
_entity.type
_entity.pdbx_description
1 polymer ?
#
loop_
_entity_poly.entity_id
_entity_poly.type
_entity_poly.pdbx_seq_one_letter_code
_entity_poly.pdbx_strand_id
1 'polypeptide(L)'
;MFAQLMSEMLTPTTFESFRVYSLDTIARVHEALELIDDVRDQRVPHAVLDPIIEEMKWSFKKDPAAKSLAEDEIESLLTLLGTSFSLDDFSSHLELIEKLVAVDYKATIERLLLELFDQPKQRMDYRKLIGFYCSHLINLGYERNYIRHVVEDTFFERLVVRMGRKTLEKFLKTFDGKIIVTSSR
;
A
#
# COMPACT_ATOMS: atom_id res chain seq x y z
N MET A 1 -17.09 -6.42 -7.18
CA MET A 1 -16.12 -6.52 -6.06
C MET A 1 -15.03 -5.46 -6.15
N PHE A 2 -14.15 -5.44 -7.16
CA PHE A 2 -13.07 -4.43 -7.25
C PHE A 2 -13.58 -2.98 -7.19
N ALA A 3 -14.41 -2.57 -8.15
CA ALA A 3 -14.90 -1.20 -8.25
C ALA A 3 -15.71 -0.75 -7.02
N GLN A 4 -16.53 -1.66 -6.48
CA GLN A 4 -17.29 -1.42 -5.24
C GLN A 4 -16.35 -1.16 -4.05
N LEU A 5 -15.34 -2.01 -3.85
CA LEU A 5 -14.38 -1.85 -2.75
C LEU A 5 -13.54 -0.58 -2.89
N MET A 6 -13.09 -0.25 -4.11
CA MET A 6 -12.41 1.03 -4.37
C MET A 6 -13.33 2.22 -4.04
N SER A 7 -14.57 2.21 -4.53
CA SER A 7 -15.54 3.29 -4.26
C SER A 7 -15.85 3.42 -2.76
N GLU A 8 -16.00 2.30 -2.04
CA GLU A 8 -16.14 2.27 -0.58
C GLU A 8 -14.90 2.87 0.13
N MET A 9 -13.68 2.52 -0.27
CA MET A 9 -12.46 3.02 0.38
C MET A 9 -12.19 4.50 0.10
N LEU A 10 -12.61 4.99 -1.08
CA LEU A 10 -12.45 6.38 -1.50
C LEU A 10 -13.58 7.30 -1.01
N THR A 11 -14.60 6.73 -0.37
CA THR A 11 -15.72 7.50 0.19
C THR A 11 -15.33 8.11 1.55
N PRO A 12 -15.51 9.43 1.76
CA PRO A 12 -15.06 10.10 2.99
C PRO A 12 -15.65 9.53 4.28
N THR A 13 -16.90 9.07 4.26
CA THR A 13 -17.60 8.56 5.45
C THR A 13 -17.13 7.17 5.91
N THR A 14 -16.47 6.41 5.03
CA THR A 14 -15.97 5.06 5.29
C THR A 14 -14.45 5.00 5.38
N PHE A 15 -13.74 6.05 4.96
CA PHE A 15 -12.27 6.15 5.01
C PHE A 15 -11.70 5.84 6.40
N GLU A 16 -12.36 6.33 7.46
CA GLU A 16 -11.99 6.04 8.85
C GLU A 16 -12.02 4.54 9.20
N SER A 17 -12.98 3.80 8.64
CA SER A 17 -13.10 2.35 8.79
C SER A 17 -12.05 1.58 7.97
N PHE A 18 -11.38 2.25 7.04
CA PHE A 18 -10.30 1.71 6.20
C PHE A 18 -8.91 2.27 6.58
N ARG A 19 -8.77 2.97 7.72
CA ARG A 19 -7.49 3.50 8.21
C ARG A 19 -6.38 2.46 8.32
N VAL A 20 -6.72 1.19 8.53
CA VAL A 20 -5.73 0.11 8.54
C VAL A 20 -5.01 -0.01 7.17
N TYR A 21 -5.63 0.49 6.10
CA TYR A 21 -5.05 0.67 4.77
C TYR A 21 -4.81 2.15 4.42
N SER A 22 -4.75 3.08 5.38
CA SER A 22 -4.42 4.48 5.05
C SER A 22 -3.02 4.59 4.47
N LEU A 23 -2.12 3.72 4.92
CA LEU A 23 -0.77 3.58 4.41
C LEU A 23 -0.62 2.23 3.70
N ASP A 24 0.18 2.20 2.64
CA ASP A 24 0.70 0.97 2.09
C ASP A 24 2.02 0.61 2.80
N THR A 25 2.63 -0.52 2.45
CA THR A 25 3.85 -0.96 3.14
C THR A 25 5.02 0.00 2.93
N ILE A 26 5.15 0.63 1.76
CA ILE A 26 6.24 1.60 1.50
C ILE A 26 6.03 2.84 2.36
N ALA A 27 4.82 3.39 2.38
CA ALA A 27 4.53 4.58 3.16
C ALA A 27 4.78 4.36 4.67
N ARG A 28 4.45 3.17 5.20
CA ARG A 28 4.80 2.80 6.59
C ARG A 28 6.30 2.70 6.83
N VAL A 29 7.06 2.17 5.87
CA VAL A 29 8.52 2.10 5.97
C VAL A 29 9.11 3.50 6.01
N HIS A 30 8.65 4.41 5.16
CA HIS A 30 9.08 5.81 5.18
C HIS A 30 8.76 6.51 6.50
N GLU A 31 7.53 6.40 7.01
CA GLU A 31 7.16 6.96 8.31
C GLU A 31 8.01 6.38 9.46
N ALA A 32 8.31 5.08 9.42
CA ALA A 32 9.16 4.45 10.41
C ALA A 32 10.60 4.98 10.36
N LEU A 33 11.17 5.16 9.18
CA LEU A 33 12.50 5.75 8.99
C LEU A 33 12.56 7.18 9.53
N GLU A 34 11.56 8.01 9.21
CA GLU A 34 11.45 9.38 9.73
C GLU A 34 11.35 9.40 11.26
N LEU A 35 10.56 8.50 11.85
CA LEU A 35 10.41 8.42 13.30
C LEU A 35 11.68 7.90 13.99
N ILE A 36 12.43 7.00 13.36
CA ILE A 36 13.73 6.55 13.86
C ILE A 36 14.70 7.74 13.93
N ASP A 37 14.73 8.61 12.92
CA ASP A 37 15.54 9.82 12.92
C ASP A 37 15.12 10.78 14.05
N ASP A 38 13.82 10.98 14.26
CA ASP A 38 13.30 11.81 15.36
C ASP A 38 13.69 11.25 16.74
N VAL A 39 13.68 9.93 16.92
CA VAL A 39 14.15 9.27 18.15
C VAL A 39 15.66 9.42 18.31
N ARG A 40 16.44 9.24 17.23
CA ARG A 40 17.90 9.39 17.23
C ARG A 40 18.31 10.80 17.63
N ASP A 41 17.58 11.80 17.14
CA ASP A 41 17.78 13.22 17.46
C ASP A 41 17.18 13.63 18.81
N GLN A 42 16.62 12.69 19.58
CA GLN A 42 15.99 12.93 20.88
C GLN A 42 14.82 13.93 20.82
N ARG A 43 14.19 14.10 19.65
CA ARG A 43 12.99 14.93 19.47
C ARG A 43 11.75 14.27 20.08
N VAL A 44 11.73 12.94 20.13
CA VAL A 44 10.66 12.11 20.70
C VAL A 44 11.24 10.92 21.48
N PRO A 45 10.51 10.36 22.46
CA PRO A 45 11.00 9.23 23.25
C PRO A 45 10.88 7.90 22.50
N HIS A 46 11.80 6.96 22.70
CA HIS A 46 11.83 5.65 22.02
C HIS A 46 10.49 4.87 22.05
N ALA A 47 9.70 4.99 23.12
CA ALA A 47 8.41 4.30 23.27
C ALA A 47 7.39 4.63 22.15
N VAL A 48 7.59 5.71 21.39
CA VAL A 48 6.76 6.03 20.22
C VAL A 48 6.98 5.08 19.03
N LEU A 49 8.06 4.29 19.03
CA LEU A 49 8.32 3.30 17.98
C LEU A 49 7.45 2.04 18.14
N ASP A 50 6.98 1.72 19.36
CA ASP A 50 6.25 0.47 19.60
C ASP A 50 4.97 0.34 18.75
N PRO A 51 4.11 1.38 18.64
CA PRO A 51 2.95 1.32 17.76
C PRO A 51 3.33 1.13 16.28
N ILE A 52 4.36 1.84 15.80
CA ILE A 52 4.82 1.76 14.41
C ILE A 52 5.38 0.37 14.09
N ILE A 53 6.16 -0.21 15.00
CA ILE A 53 6.68 -1.56 14.88
C ILE A 53 5.53 -2.57 14.74
N GLU A 54 4.48 -2.47 15.55
CA GLU A 54 3.33 -3.37 15.46
C GLU A 54 2.53 -3.19 14.17
N GLU A 55 2.36 -1.94 13.70
CA GLU A 55 1.73 -1.66 12.41
C GLU A 55 2.52 -2.22 11.23
N MET A 56 3.86 -2.11 11.26
CA MET A 56 4.72 -2.68 10.23
C MET A 56 4.70 -4.21 10.23
N LYS A 57 4.80 -4.86 11.41
CA LYS A 57 4.66 -6.31 11.53
C LYS A 57 3.33 -6.78 10.92
N TRP A 58 2.26 -6.04 11.17
CA TRP A 58 0.96 -6.30 10.57
C TRP A 58 1.00 -6.12 9.04
N SER A 59 1.56 -5.01 8.54
CA SER A 59 1.64 -4.70 7.10
C SER A 59 2.39 -5.79 6.34
N PHE A 60 3.63 -6.09 6.77
CA PHE A 60 4.45 -7.13 6.17
C PHE A 60 3.77 -8.50 6.17
N LYS A 61 3.07 -8.86 7.25
CA LYS A 61 2.33 -10.12 7.30
C LYS A 61 1.18 -10.18 6.30
N LYS A 62 0.55 -9.05 6.00
CA LYS A 62 -0.71 -8.97 5.23
C LYS A 62 -0.55 -8.51 3.79
N ASP A 63 0.60 -7.96 3.43
CA ASP A 63 0.90 -7.44 2.10
C ASP A 63 1.61 -8.49 1.24
N PRO A 64 0.89 -9.17 0.32
CA PRO A 64 1.49 -10.16 -0.56
C PRO A 64 2.43 -9.53 -1.61
N ALA A 65 2.29 -8.24 -1.94
CA ALA A 65 3.17 -7.59 -2.91
C ALA A 65 4.56 -7.36 -2.33
N ALA A 66 4.63 -6.75 -1.13
CA ALA A 66 5.89 -6.56 -0.42
C ALA A 66 6.61 -7.90 -0.17
N LYS A 67 5.86 -8.91 0.31
CA LYS A 67 6.40 -10.27 0.49
C LYS A 67 6.96 -10.86 -0.80
N SER A 68 6.28 -10.72 -1.93
CA SER A 68 6.78 -11.27 -3.19
C SER A 68 8.06 -10.60 -3.70
N LEU A 69 8.43 -9.43 -3.16
CA LEU A 69 9.60 -8.65 -3.57
C LEU A 69 10.78 -8.78 -2.59
N ALA A 70 10.52 -9.00 -1.30
CA ALA A 70 11.54 -8.96 -0.24
C ALA A 70 11.23 -9.92 0.92
N GLU A 71 10.78 -11.16 0.63
CA GLU A 71 10.36 -12.13 1.66
C GLU A 71 11.47 -12.37 2.70
N ASP A 72 12.69 -12.67 2.25
CA ASP A 72 13.82 -13.01 3.11
C ASP A 72 14.21 -11.82 4.02
N GLU A 73 14.28 -10.61 3.46
CA GLU A 73 14.61 -9.40 4.22
C GLU A 73 13.51 -9.04 5.22
N ILE A 74 12.24 -9.22 4.85
CA ILE A 74 11.09 -9.04 5.74
C ILE A 74 11.17 -10.05 6.89
N GLU A 75 11.42 -11.33 6.63
CA GLU A 75 11.53 -12.35 7.69
C GLU A 75 12.73 -12.10 8.62
N SER A 76 13.85 -11.66 8.05
CA SER A 76 15.04 -11.24 8.82
C SER A 76 14.69 -10.09 9.78
N LEU A 77 14.02 -9.04 9.29
CA LEU A 77 13.58 -7.92 10.11
C LEU A 77 12.58 -8.37 11.20
N LEU A 78 11.59 -9.21 10.86
CA LEU A 78 10.62 -9.70 11.83
C LEU A 78 11.28 -10.51 12.95
N THR A 79 12.35 -11.24 12.64
CA THR A 79 13.17 -11.96 13.61
C THR A 79 13.94 -10.99 14.51
N LEU A 80 14.58 -9.97 13.93
CA LEU A 80 15.28 -8.91 14.67
C LEU A 80 14.35 -8.23 15.68
N LEU A 81 13.15 -7.85 15.25
CA LEU A 81 12.13 -7.19 16.08
C LEU A 81 11.56 -8.07 17.21
N GLY A 82 11.87 -9.37 17.22
CA GLY A 82 11.58 -10.29 18.32
C GLY A 82 12.68 -10.37 19.37
N THR A 83 13.78 -9.64 19.19
CA THR A 83 14.96 -9.65 20.07
C THR A 83 15.32 -8.22 20.51
N SER A 84 16.43 -8.07 21.24
CA SER A 84 17.01 -6.75 21.49
C SER A 84 17.74 -6.27 20.24
N PHE A 85 17.38 -5.12 19.70
CA PHE A 85 17.96 -4.55 18.48
C PHE A 85 18.43 -3.11 18.69
N SER A 86 19.34 -2.63 17.83
CA SER A 86 19.72 -1.21 17.77
C SER A 86 18.88 -0.46 16.73
N LEU A 87 18.75 0.87 16.88
CA LEU A 87 18.08 1.71 15.88
C LEU A 87 18.78 1.66 14.52
N ASP A 88 20.10 1.46 14.50
CA ASP A 88 20.88 1.38 13.27
C ASP A 88 20.63 0.05 12.54
N ASP A 89 20.52 -1.07 13.26
CA ASP A 89 20.12 -2.34 12.65
C ASP A 89 18.71 -2.26 12.09
N PHE A 90 17.80 -1.61 12.83
CA PHE A 90 16.41 -1.47 12.43
C PHE A 90 16.26 -0.61 11.17
N SER A 91 16.87 0.58 11.16
CA SER A 91 16.87 1.47 9.97
C SER A 91 17.53 0.81 8.76
N SER A 92 18.67 0.12 8.94
CA SER A 92 19.35 -0.57 7.83
C SER A 92 18.48 -1.64 7.16
N HIS A 93 17.70 -2.40 7.94
CA HIS A 93 16.76 -3.37 7.38
C HIS A 93 15.62 -2.69 6.62
N LEU A 94 15.08 -1.60 7.16
CA LEU A 94 14.01 -0.84 6.53
C LEU A 94 14.45 -0.22 5.21
N GLU A 95 15.65 0.37 5.15
CA GLU A 95 16.24 0.92 3.92
C GLU A 95 16.44 -0.15 2.84
N LEU A 96 16.90 -1.34 3.23
CA LEU A 96 17.06 -2.45 2.29
C LEU A 96 15.71 -2.92 1.74
N ILE A 97 14.71 -3.11 2.60
CA ILE A 97 13.36 -3.50 2.20
C ILE A 97 12.75 -2.43 1.29
N GLU A 98 12.89 -1.14 1.64
CA GLU A 98 12.42 -0.02 0.83
C GLU A 98 13.00 -0.09 -0.59
N LYS A 99 14.32 -0.27 -0.70
CA LYS A 99 15.01 -0.36 -1.98
C LYS A 99 14.55 -1.54 -2.84
N LEU A 100 14.25 -2.69 -2.23
CA LEU A 100 13.79 -3.89 -2.93
C LEU A 100 12.32 -3.79 -3.35
N VAL A 101 11.50 -3.13 -2.53
CA VAL A 101 10.05 -3.08 -2.73
C VAL A 101 9.66 -1.90 -3.62
N ALA A 102 10.19 -0.69 -3.37
CA ALA A 102 9.64 0.56 -3.89
C ALA A 102 9.53 0.63 -5.42
N VAL A 103 10.55 0.13 -6.14
CA VAL A 103 10.62 0.22 -7.60
C VAL A 103 9.49 -0.56 -8.27
N ASP A 104 9.22 -1.79 -7.80
CA ASP A 104 8.34 -2.73 -8.47
C ASP A 104 7.00 -2.94 -7.76
N TYR A 105 6.77 -2.26 -6.63
CA TYR A 105 5.59 -2.47 -5.79
C TYR A 105 4.27 -2.28 -6.53
N LYS A 106 4.11 -1.15 -7.23
CA LYS A 106 2.90 -0.88 -8.02
C LYS A 106 2.65 -1.97 -9.06
N ALA A 107 3.66 -2.28 -9.87
CA ALA A 107 3.56 -3.29 -10.91
C ALA A 107 3.22 -4.67 -10.33
N THR A 108 3.77 -4.97 -9.16
CA THR A 108 3.52 -6.22 -8.43
C THR A 108 2.10 -6.30 -7.89
N ILE A 109 1.58 -5.25 -7.25
CA ILE A 109 0.18 -5.19 -6.81
C ILE A 109 -0.76 -5.38 -8.01
N GLU A 110 -0.49 -4.69 -9.12
CA GLU A 110 -1.31 -4.74 -10.33
C GLU A 110 -1.33 -6.14 -10.94
N ARG A 111 -0.17 -6.79 -11.03
CA ARG A 111 -0.05 -8.19 -11.47
C ARG A 111 -0.87 -9.12 -10.57
N LEU A 112 -0.72 -9.02 -9.24
CA LEU A 112 -1.44 -9.86 -8.28
C LEU A 112 -2.95 -9.63 -8.33
N LEU A 113 -3.41 -8.39 -8.49
CA LEU A 113 -4.82 -8.09 -8.71
C LEU A 113 -5.36 -8.80 -9.96
N LEU A 114 -4.62 -8.77 -11.07
CA LEU A 114 -5.04 -9.45 -12.30
C LEU A 114 -5.03 -10.99 -12.16
N GLU A 115 -4.10 -11.56 -11.40
CA GLU A 115 -4.02 -12.99 -11.12
C GLU A 115 -5.19 -13.50 -10.27
N LEU A 116 -5.63 -12.70 -9.29
CA LEU A 116 -6.69 -13.07 -8.36
C LEU A 116 -8.10 -12.70 -8.82
N PHE A 117 -8.25 -11.94 -9.91
CA PHE A 117 -9.52 -11.39 -10.40
C PHE A 117 -10.65 -12.43 -10.51
N ASP A 118 -10.34 -13.63 -11.02
CA ASP A 118 -11.30 -14.72 -11.25
C ASP A 118 -11.17 -15.85 -10.22
N GLN A 119 -10.55 -15.61 -9.06
CA GLN A 119 -10.29 -16.63 -8.04
C GLN A 119 -11.24 -16.52 -6.83
N PRO A 120 -12.40 -17.20 -6.83
CA PRO A 120 -13.42 -17.06 -5.79
C PRO A 120 -12.97 -17.49 -4.39
N LYS A 121 -11.94 -18.35 -4.29
CA LYS A 121 -11.37 -18.78 -3.00
C LYS A 121 -10.45 -17.75 -2.36
N GLN A 122 -9.97 -16.77 -3.12
CA GLN A 122 -8.98 -15.77 -2.68
C GLN A 122 -9.59 -14.37 -2.48
N ARG A 123 -10.91 -14.28 -2.25
CA ARG A 123 -11.62 -13.00 -2.10
C ARG A 123 -11.05 -12.10 -1.00
N MET A 124 -10.61 -12.69 0.11
CA MET A 124 -10.04 -11.93 1.23
C MET A 124 -8.70 -11.30 0.85
N ASP A 125 -7.81 -12.05 0.20
CA ASP A 125 -6.50 -11.53 -0.22
C ASP A 125 -6.64 -10.52 -1.36
N TYR A 126 -7.61 -10.74 -2.26
CA TYR A 126 -7.99 -9.74 -3.25
C TYR A 126 -8.47 -8.43 -2.60
N ARG A 127 -9.32 -8.49 -1.57
CA ARG A 127 -9.76 -7.30 -0.83
C ARG A 127 -8.59 -6.53 -0.21
N LYS A 128 -7.62 -7.23 0.39
CA LYS A 128 -6.42 -6.60 0.96
C LYS A 128 -5.58 -5.91 -0.13
N LEU A 129 -5.35 -6.59 -1.25
CA LEU A 129 -4.60 -6.03 -2.38
C LEU A 129 -5.26 -4.77 -2.95
N ILE A 130 -6.59 -4.72 -3.02
CA ILE A 130 -7.30 -3.49 -3.41
C ILE A 130 -7.04 -2.38 -2.39
N GLY A 131 -7.05 -2.70 -1.09
CA GLY A 131 -6.71 -1.74 -0.04
C GLY A 131 -5.30 -1.17 -0.18
N PHE A 132 -4.30 -2.04 -0.33
CA PHE A 132 -2.92 -1.62 -0.57
C PHE A 132 -2.77 -0.81 -1.86
N TYR A 133 -3.44 -1.21 -2.96
CA TYR A 133 -3.43 -0.45 -4.20
C TYR A 133 -4.03 0.95 -4.03
N CYS A 134 -5.20 1.03 -3.39
CA CYS A 134 -5.89 2.30 -3.13
C CYS A 134 -5.01 3.24 -2.30
N SER A 135 -4.40 2.71 -1.24
CA SER A 135 -3.47 3.46 -0.40
C SER A 135 -2.26 3.94 -1.18
N HIS A 136 -1.65 3.04 -1.96
CA HIS A 136 -0.48 3.35 -2.76
C HIS A 136 -0.74 4.46 -3.78
N LEU A 137 -1.90 4.46 -4.44
CA LEU A 137 -2.28 5.59 -5.31
C LEU A 137 -2.37 6.91 -4.54
N ILE A 138 -2.93 6.91 -3.33
CA ILE A 138 -3.03 8.11 -2.50
C ILE A 138 -1.62 8.58 -2.09
N ASN A 139 -0.74 7.66 -1.68
CA ASN A 139 0.63 7.98 -1.25
C ASN A 139 1.53 8.41 -2.41
N LEU A 140 1.24 7.95 -3.63
CA LEU A 140 1.80 8.50 -4.87
C LEU A 140 1.26 9.89 -5.21
N GLY A 141 0.35 10.47 -4.42
CA GLY A 141 -0.15 11.83 -4.60
C GLY A 141 -1.37 11.98 -5.50
N TYR A 142 -2.02 10.89 -5.94
CA TYR A 142 -3.29 11.01 -6.65
C TYR A 142 -4.39 11.48 -5.69
N GLU A 143 -5.12 12.53 -6.09
CA GLU A 143 -6.26 13.00 -5.31
C GLU A 143 -7.34 11.92 -5.20
N ARG A 144 -7.85 11.71 -3.99
CA ARG A 144 -8.91 10.72 -3.71
C ARG A 144 -10.14 10.89 -4.61
N ASN A 145 -10.54 12.15 -4.84
CA ASN A 145 -11.69 12.45 -5.70
C ASN A 145 -11.42 12.12 -7.17
N TYR A 146 -10.18 12.30 -7.64
CA TYR A 146 -9.77 11.91 -8.99
C TYR A 146 -9.82 10.38 -9.14
N ILE A 147 -9.24 9.62 -8.20
CA ILE A 147 -9.30 8.14 -8.24
C ILE A 147 -10.77 7.67 -8.26
N ARG A 148 -11.62 8.26 -7.41
CA ARG A 148 -13.05 7.92 -7.35
C ARG A 148 -13.75 8.21 -8.68
N HIS A 149 -13.49 9.36 -9.30
CA HIS A 149 -14.07 9.69 -10.60
C HIS A 149 -13.66 8.69 -11.69
N VAL A 150 -12.39 8.28 -11.75
CA VAL A 150 -11.92 7.26 -12.70
C VAL A 150 -12.59 5.91 -12.44
N VAL A 151 -12.81 5.54 -11.17
CA VAL A 151 -13.57 4.33 -10.80
C VAL A 151 -15.00 4.42 -11.33
N GLU A 152 -15.72 5.52 -11.10
CA GLU A 152 -17.09 5.72 -11.55
C GLU A 152 -17.22 5.68 -13.09
N ASP A 153 -16.42 6.45 -13.83
CA ASP A 153 -16.45 6.48 -15.31
C ASP A 153 -16.11 5.10 -15.92
N THR A 154 -15.13 4.40 -15.35
CA THR A 154 -14.66 3.13 -15.92
C THR A 154 -15.65 1.99 -15.66
N PHE A 155 -16.30 1.98 -14.49
CA PHE A 155 -16.94 0.79 -13.96
C PHE A 155 -18.45 0.90 -13.73
N PHE A 156 -18.99 2.11 -13.62
CA PHE A 156 -20.40 2.33 -13.26
C PHE A 156 -21.18 3.17 -14.27
N GLU A 157 -20.58 4.18 -14.91
CA GLU A 157 -21.30 5.08 -15.83
C GLU A 157 -21.63 4.45 -17.19
N ARG A 158 -20.82 3.48 -17.65
CA ARG A 158 -21.10 2.74 -18.87
C ARG A 158 -21.97 1.53 -18.54
N LEU A 159 -23.03 1.30 -19.33
CA LEU A 159 -23.80 0.04 -19.36
C LEU A 159 -22.89 -1.11 -19.86
N VAL A 160 -21.87 -1.48 -19.08
CA VAL A 160 -20.90 -2.51 -19.45
C VAL A 160 -21.49 -3.87 -19.13
N VAL A 161 -21.96 -4.55 -20.18
CA VAL A 161 -22.64 -5.86 -20.12
C VAL A 161 -21.74 -6.97 -19.56
N ARG A 162 -20.41 -6.77 -19.51
CA ARG A 162 -19.49 -7.66 -18.77
C ARG A 162 -18.16 -6.96 -18.47
N MET A 163 -17.93 -6.74 -17.19
CA MET A 163 -16.67 -6.23 -16.66
C MET A 163 -15.70 -7.38 -16.48
N GLY A 164 -14.61 -7.40 -17.24
CA GLY A 164 -13.62 -8.48 -17.22
C GLY A 164 -12.21 -7.99 -16.96
N ARG A 165 -11.26 -8.92 -16.91
CA ARG A 165 -9.82 -8.67 -16.69
C ARG A 165 -9.26 -7.54 -17.57
N LYS A 166 -9.69 -7.42 -18.83
CA LYS A 166 -9.26 -6.35 -19.75
C LYS A 166 -9.68 -4.95 -19.28
N THR A 167 -10.87 -4.82 -18.69
CA THR A 167 -11.34 -3.53 -18.16
C THR A 167 -10.51 -3.14 -16.95
N LEU A 168 -10.24 -4.09 -16.05
CA LEU A 168 -9.34 -3.87 -14.91
C LEU A 168 -7.94 -3.48 -15.37
N GLU A 169 -7.37 -4.21 -16.33
CA GLU A 169 -6.03 -3.89 -16.87
C GLU A 169 -5.97 -2.47 -17.45
N LYS A 170 -6.99 -2.05 -18.19
CA LYS A 170 -7.08 -0.68 -18.71
C LYS A 170 -7.16 0.36 -17.58
N PHE A 171 -7.96 0.07 -16.55
CA PHE A 171 -8.06 0.93 -15.37
C PHE A 171 -6.69 1.11 -14.69
N LEU A 172 -5.99 0.02 -14.40
CA LEU A 172 -4.68 0.06 -13.71
C LEU A 172 -3.65 0.90 -14.49
N LYS A 173 -3.65 0.80 -15.82
CA LYS A 173 -2.78 1.62 -16.70
C LYS A 173 -3.10 3.11 -16.70
N THR A 174 -4.23 3.54 -16.15
CA THR A 174 -4.59 4.97 -16.05
C THR A 174 -3.74 5.70 -15.02
N PHE A 175 -3.24 4.98 -14.02
CA PHE A 175 -2.32 5.50 -13.02
C PHE A 175 -0.91 5.09 -13.44
N ASP A 176 -0.15 6.02 -13.99
CA ASP A 176 1.21 5.77 -14.52
C ASP A 176 2.30 5.79 -13.44
N GLY A 177 1.94 6.08 -12.19
CA GLY A 177 2.88 6.18 -11.07
C GLY A 177 3.79 7.41 -11.15
N LYS A 178 3.53 8.33 -12.08
CA LYS A 178 4.24 9.60 -12.19
C LYS A 178 3.31 10.68 -11.66
N ILE A 179 3.73 11.36 -10.59
CA ILE A 179 2.95 12.47 -10.05
C ILE A 179 2.82 13.53 -11.14
N ILE A 180 1.58 13.89 -11.51
CA ILE A 180 1.31 15.18 -12.13
C ILE A 180 1.59 16.20 -11.04
N VAL A 181 2.76 16.82 -11.08
CA VAL A 181 2.96 18.11 -10.42
C VAL A 181 1.96 19.05 -11.09
N THR A 182 0.78 19.21 -10.50
CA THR A 182 -0.10 20.33 -10.83
C THR A 182 0.66 21.58 -10.41
N SER A 183 1.38 22.12 -11.39
CA SER A 183 1.94 23.46 -11.35
C SER A 183 0.77 24.41 -11.09
N SER A 184 0.58 24.73 -9.82
CA SER A 184 -0.32 25.79 -9.40
C SER A 184 0.40 27.09 -9.70
N ARG A 185 -0.11 27.80 -10.71
CA ARG A 185 0.23 29.18 -11.05
C ARG A 185 -0.16 30.12 -9.92
#